data_AF-A0A8J3CBZ7-F1
#
_entry.id   AF-A0A8J3CBZ7-F1
#
_cell.length_a   1.000
_cell.length_b   1.000
_cell.length_c   1.000
_cell.angle_alpha   90.00
_cell.angle_beta   90.00
_cell.angle_gamma   90.00
#
_symmetry.space_group_name_H-M   'P 1'
#
loop_
_entity.id
_entity.type
_entity.pdbx_description
1 polymer ?
#
loop_
_entity_poly.entity_id
_entity_poly.type
_entity_poly.pdbx_seq_one_letter_code
_entity_poly.pdbx_strand_id
1 'polypeptide(L)'
;MSVDPFADPAPTTATNENTTVKPPWDEAAVPASTNGEVSVTLKGGSGYDAPWIVIKAPTVQAAREALDDENSLKALIDKTAAVGAYFSAKGGGTPRPPKPATGSQPQGKPPYQQPPGGEQRYCRHAAELGPMVWRSGISNAGKPYAGWYCPSRDRSDQCRPQYPTK
;
A
#
# COMPACT_ATOMS: atom_id res chain seq x y z
N MET A 1 71.67 -15.49 -21.93
CA MET A 1 70.35 -16.10 -21.72
C MET A 1 69.45 -15.02 -21.14
N SER A 2 68.41 -14.60 -21.85
CA SER A 2 67.51 -13.52 -21.44
C SER A 2 66.39 -14.12 -20.60
N VAL A 3 66.20 -13.65 -19.38
CA VAL A 3 65.10 -14.05 -18.49
C VAL A 3 63.93 -13.09 -18.74
N ASP A 4 62.78 -13.62 -19.11
CA ASP A 4 61.56 -12.85 -19.37
C ASP A 4 60.91 -12.41 -18.03
N PRO A 5 60.77 -11.09 -17.77
CA PRO A 5 60.20 -10.58 -16.53
C PRO A 5 58.67 -10.67 -16.44
N PHE A 6 57.97 -11.22 -17.46
CA PHE A 6 56.50 -11.35 -17.47
C PHE A 6 55.99 -12.80 -17.43
N ALA A 7 56.84 -13.77 -17.05
CA ALA A 7 56.36 -15.13 -16.81
C ALA A 7 55.53 -15.19 -15.51
N ASP A 8 54.23 -15.49 -15.63
CA ASP A 8 53.34 -15.75 -14.50
C ASP A 8 53.82 -16.98 -13.69
N PRO A 9 53.90 -16.91 -12.35
CA PRO A 9 54.14 -18.10 -11.53
C PRO A 9 52.89 -19.00 -11.52
N ALA A 10 53.09 -20.30 -11.75
CA ALA A 10 52.06 -21.31 -11.60
C ALA A 10 51.43 -21.27 -10.18
N PRO A 11 50.11 -21.51 -10.03
CA PRO A 11 49.45 -21.40 -8.74
C PRO A 11 49.88 -22.53 -7.80
N THR A 12 50.63 -22.17 -6.76
CA THR A 12 50.93 -23.04 -5.62
C THR A 12 49.66 -23.22 -4.78
N THR A 13 49.22 -24.46 -4.60
CA THR A 13 48.11 -24.85 -3.73
C THR A 13 48.48 -24.57 -2.27
N ALA A 14 48.10 -23.41 -1.75
CA ALA A 14 48.18 -23.10 -0.33
C ALA A 14 46.86 -23.52 0.34
N THR A 15 46.92 -24.58 1.14
CA THR A 15 45.88 -24.96 2.10
C THR A 15 45.73 -23.83 3.12
N ASN A 16 44.63 -23.07 3.04
CA ASN A 16 44.26 -22.10 4.07
C ASN A 16 43.48 -22.81 5.18
N GLU A 17 44.18 -23.18 6.26
CA GLU A 17 43.54 -23.40 7.56
C GLU A 17 43.14 -22.04 8.14
N ASN A 18 41.93 -21.59 7.81
CA ASN A 18 41.35 -20.40 8.43
C ASN A 18 40.41 -20.83 9.56
N THR A 19 40.97 -21.00 10.76
CA THR A 19 40.19 -21.04 12.01
C THR A 19 39.70 -19.62 12.30
N THR A 20 38.57 -19.24 11.71
CA THR A 20 37.86 -17.99 12.06
C THR A 20 36.95 -18.26 13.25
N VAL A 21 37.26 -17.58 14.35
CA VAL A 21 36.46 -17.47 15.58
C VAL A 21 35.04 -17.00 15.23
N LYS A 22 34.02 -17.80 15.60
CA LYS A 22 32.60 -17.45 15.49
C LYS A 22 32.31 -16.24 16.41
N PRO A 23 31.81 -15.10 15.91
CA PRO A 23 31.39 -14.01 16.77
C PRO A 23 30.14 -14.40 17.60
N PRO A 24 29.93 -13.83 18.79
CA PRO A 24 28.94 -14.28 19.77
C PRO A 24 27.50 -13.83 19.49
N TRP A 25 27.21 -13.28 18.32
CA TRP A 25 25.85 -13.21 17.83
C TRP A 25 25.56 -14.53 17.13
N ASP A 26 24.85 -15.40 17.83
CA ASP A 26 24.10 -16.47 17.17
C ASP A 26 23.25 -15.81 16.07
N GLU A 27 23.72 -15.95 14.84
CA GLU A 27 22.87 -15.86 13.66
C GLU A 27 21.81 -16.95 13.87
N ALA A 28 20.70 -16.57 14.53
CA ALA A 28 19.55 -17.44 14.63
C ALA A 28 19.25 -17.84 13.19
N ALA A 29 19.43 -19.12 12.87
CA ALA A 29 19.23 -19.64 11.54
C ALA A 29 17.88 -19.11 11.07
N VAL A 30 17.89 -18.22 10.08
CA VAL A 30 16.66 -17.74 9.47
C VAL A 30 16.00 -19.02 8.96
N PRO A 31 14.86 -19.45 9.52
CA PRO A 31 14.26 -20.70 9.08
C PRO A 31 14.03 -20.53 7.58
N ALA A 32 14.62 -21.42 6.79
CA ALA A 32 14.45 -21.40 5.35
C ALA A 32 12.95 -21.35 5.09
N SER A 33 12.47 -20.27 4.47
CA SER A 33 11.06 -20.12 4.13
C SER A 33 10.65 -21.36 3.35
N THR A 34 9.84 -22.20 4.00
CA THR A 34 9.29 -23.38 3.36
C THR A 34 8.40 -22.89 2.22
N ASN A 35 8.51 -23.53 1.05
CA ASN A 35 7.66 -23.21 -0.10
C ASN A 35 6.18 -23.18 0.34
N GLY A 36 5.57 -21.99 0.32
CA GLY A 36 4.19 -21.78 0.75
C GLY A 36 3.98 -20.75 1.87
N GLU A 37 5.03 -20.31 2.55
CA GLU A 37 4.93 -19.23 3.56
C GLU A 37 4.46 -17.93 2.90
N VAL A 38 3.50 -17.25 3.54
CA VAL A 38 2.96 -15.98 3.08
C VAL A 38 3.01 -14.94 4.19
N SER A 39 3.18 -13.69 3.78
CA SER A 39 3.05 -12.53 4.67
C SER A 39 1.90 -11.65 4.21
N VAL A 40 0.99 -11.35 5.13
CA VAL A 40 -0.10 -10.40 4.92
C VAL A 40 0.20 -9.16 5.74
N THR A 41 0.22 -8.00 5.08
CA THR A 41 0.43 -6.72 5.75
C THR A 41 -0.87 -5.91 5.73
N LEU A 42 -1.35 -5.52 6.92
CA LEU A 42 -2.48 -4.61 7.10
C LEU A 42 -1.93 -3.24 7.48
N LYS A 43 -2.17 -2.21 6.66
CA LYS A 43 -1.66 -0.86 6.90
C LYS A 43 -2.78 0.13 7.23
N GLY A 44 -2.64 0.82 8.37
CA GLY A 44 -3.62 1.77 8.89
C GLY A 44 -3.57 3.15 8.21
N GLY A 45 -3.87 3.21 6.91
CA GLY A 45 -3.93 4.45 6.13
C GLY A 45 -2.87 4.56 5.04
N SER A 46 -2.86 5.69 4.31
CA SER A 46 -1.98 5.93 3.16
C SER A 46 -0.64 6.59 3.51
N GLY A 47 -0.50 7.10 4.74
CA GLY A 47 0.72 7.77 5.21
C GLY A 47 1.89 6.80 5.41
N TYR A 48 3.13 7.30 5.34
CA TYR A 48 4.32 6.51 5.67
C TYR A 48 4.46 6.30 7.19
N ASP A 49 3.85 7.17 7.98
CA ASP A 49 3.75 7.17 9.44
C ASP A 49 2.64 6.27 10.00
N ALA A 50 1.79 5.73 9.13
CA ALA A 50 0.69 4.85 9.53
C ALA A 50 1.21 3.52 10.13
N PRO A 51 0.63 3.04 11.24
CA PRO A 51 0.99 1.76 11.82
C PRO A 51 0.60 0.62 10.87
N TRP A 52 1.36 -0.48 10.93
CA TRP A 52 1.06 -1.70 10.20
C TRP A 52 1.11 -2.94 11.09
N ILE A 53 0.38 -3.97 10.70
CA ILE A 53 0.45 -5.32 11.26
C ILE A 53 0.96 -6.24 10.16
N VAL A 54 1.94 -7.08 10.49
CA VAL A 54 2.47 -8.11 9.60
C VAL A 54 2.11 -9.48 10.17
N ILE A 55 1.27 -10.21 9.45
CA ILE A 55 0.91 -11.59 9.78
C ILE A 55 1.77 -12.50 8.92
N LYS A 56 2.58 -13.35 9.55
CA LYS A 56 3.33 -14.42 8.87
C LYS A 56 2.57 -15.72 9.06
N ALA A 57 2.32 -16.43 7.97
CA ALA A 57 1.60 -17.68 8.00
C ALA A 57 2.28 -18.72 7.11
N PRO A 58 2.29 -20.00 7.50
CA PRO A 58 2.96 -21.05 6.73
C PRO A 58 2.23 -21.40 5.42
N THR A 59 0.97 -21.01 5.29
CA THR A 59 0.14 -21.22 4.08
C THR A 59 -0.87 -20.08 3.90
N VAL A 60 -1.41 -19.95 2.69
CA VAL A 60 -2.54 -19.03 2.42
C VAL A 60 -3.76 -19.36 3.27
N GLN A 61 -4.06 -20.63 3.52
CA GLN A 61 -5.22 -21.03 4.32
C GLN A 61 -5.06 -20.60 5.78
N ALA A 62 -3.87 -20.79 6.36
CA ALA A 62 -3.58 -20.31 7.72
C ALA A 62 -3.64 -18.76 7.80
N ALA A 63 -3.22 -18.05 6.74
CA ALA A 63 -3.38 -16.60 6.67
C ALA A 63 -4.86 -16.18 6.65
N ARG A 64 -5.72 -16.91 5.92
CA ARG A 64 -7.17 -16.65 5.90
C ARG A 64 -7.81 -16.89 7.25
N GLU A 65 -7.48 -18.00 7.91
CA GLU A 65 -7.99 -18.31 9.25
C GLU A 65 -7.59 -17.23 10.27
N ALA A 66 -6.37 -16.71 10.19
CA ALA A 66 -5.94 -15.58 11.02
C ALA A 66 -6.69 -14.28 10.72
N LEU A 67 -7.16 -14.09 9.48
CA LEU A 67 -7.97 -12.93 9.09
C LEU A 67 -9.45 -13.10 9.47
N ASP A 68 -9.93 -14.34 9.53
CA ASP A 68 -11.31 -14.70 9.86
C ASP A 68 -11.57 -14.71 11.38
N ASP A 69 -10.52 -14.78 12.23
CA ASP A 69 -10.64 -14.55 13.69
C ASP A 69 -10.87 -13.06 14.00
N GLU A 70 -12.11 -12.62 13.76
CA GLU A 70 -12.52 -11.23 13.83
C GLU A 70 -12.27 -10.60 15.21
N ASN A 71 -12.49 -11.35 16.30
CA ASN A 71 -12.35 -10.83 17.66
C ASN A 71 -10.89 -10.56 18.02
N SER A 72 -10.01 -11.54 17.80
CA SER A 72 -8.57 -11.39 18.07
C SER A 72 -7.96 -10.35 17.14
N LEU A 73 -8.36 -10.34 15.87
CA LEU A 73 -7.84 -9.39 14.89
C LEU A 73 -8.25 -7.96 15.20
N LYS A 74 -9.52 -7.71 15.58
CA LYS A 74 -9.95 -6.36 16.02
C LYS A 74 -9.18 -5.88 17.24
N ALA A 75 -9.04 -6.73 18.26
CA ALA A 75 -8.28 -6.38 19.45
C ALA A 75 -6.81 -6.04 19.12
N LEU A 76 -6.19 -6.77 18.20
CA LEU A 76 -4.84 -6.49 17.71
C LEU A 76 -4.76 -5.19 16.92
N ILE A 77 -5.76 -4.90 16.08
CA ILE A 77 -5.86 -3.65 15.32
C ILE A 77 -5.97 -2.45 16.26
N ASP A 78 -6.88 -2.51 17.23
CA ASP A 78 -7.10 -1.43 18.21
C ASP A 78 -5.83 -1.17 19.03
N LYS A 79 -5.17 -2.24 19.48
CA LYS A 79 -3.92 -2.13 20.23
C LYS A 79 -2.80 -1.53 19.39
N THR A 80 -2.64 -2.00 18.15
CA THR A 80 -1.64 -1.50 17.21
C THR A 80 -1.85 -0.02 16.90
N ALA A 81 -3.10 0.39 16.69
CA ALA A 81 -3.45 1.80 16.47
C ALA A 81 -3.08 2.66 17.69
N ALA A 82 -3.45 2.22 18.90
CA ALA A 82 -3.15 2.94 20.14
C ALA A 82 -1.64 3.06 20.40
N VAL A 83 -0.89 1.96 20.25
CA VAL A 83 0.57 1.95 20.45
C VAL A 83 1.27 2.74 19.35
N GLY A 84 0.82 2.63 18.10
CA GLY A 84 1.36 3.40 16.96
C GLY A 84 1.17 4.90 17.15
N ALA A 85 0.00 5.34 17.62
CA ALA A 85 -0.24 6.74 17.96
C ALA A 85 0.67 7.22 19.10
N TYR A 86 0.82 6.41 20.15
CA TYR A 86 1.73 6.72 21.27
C TYR A 86 3.19 6.83 20.82
N PHE A 87 3.66 5.87 20.01
CA PHE A 87 5.02 5.85 19.49
C PHE A 87 5.30 7.07 18.61
N SER A 88 4.36 7.39 17.71
CA SER A 88 4.44 8.59 16.87
C SER A 88 4.60 9.85 17.72
N ALA A 89 3.78 9.99 18.77
CA ALA A 89 3.86 11.12 19.69
C ALA A 89 5.20 11.22 20.46
N LYS A 90 5.93 10.12 20.66
CA LYS A 90 7.24 10.11 21.33
C LYS A 90 8.42 10.33 20.38
N GLY A 91 8.30 9.91 19.12
CA GLY A 91 9.39 9.95 18.13
C GLY A 91 9.71 11.33 17.54
N GLY A 92 9.16 12.42 18.08
CA GLY A 92 9.36 13.78 17.54
C GLY A 92 8.66 14.05 16.21
N GLY A 93 8.09 13.01 15.58
CA GLY A 93 7.04 13.17 14.59
C GLY A 93 5.81 13.71 15.32
N THR A 94 5.55 15.01 15.19
CA THR A 94 4.24 15.54 15.55
C THR A 94 3.21 14.59 14.95
N PRO A 95 2.28 14.01 15.73
CA PRO A 95 1.14 13.34 15.14
C PRO A 95 0.59 14.37 14.17
N ARG A 96 0.68 14.10 12.86
CA ARG A 96 0.02 14.98 11.91
C ARG A 96 -1.42 14.94 12.40
N PRO A 97 -1.99 16.06 12.90
CA PRO A 97 -3.40 16.04 13.27
C PRO A 97 -4.13 15.42 12.09
N PRO A 98 -5.14 14.55 12.29
CA PRO A 98 -5.97 14.13 11.18
C PRO A 98 -6.30 15.42 10.46
N LYS A 99 -5.76 15.55 9.24
CA LYS A 99 -5.84 16.82 8.53
C LYS A 99 -7.33 17.11 8.57
N PRO A 100 -7.81 18.25 9.13
CA PRO A 100 -9.19 18.62 8.86
C PRO A 100 -9.32 18.47 7.36
N ALA A 101 -10.37 17.80 6.90
CA ALA A 101 -10.54 17.42 5.50
C ALA A 101 -10.53 18.68 4.64
N THR A 102 -9.34 19.20 4.37
CA THR A 102 -9.06 20.44 3.70
C THR A 102 -8.17 20.01 2.56
N GLY A 103 -8.85 19.64 1.49
CA GLY A 103 -8.36 19.61 0.11
C GLY A 103 -6.88 19.29 -0.05
N SER A 104 -6.53 18.01 -0.01
CA SER A 104 -5.46 17.53 -0.89
C SER A 104 -5.93 16.20 -1.43
N GLN A 105 -6.56 16.28 -2.60
CA GLN A 105 -6.92 15.13 -3.42
C GLN A 105 -5.67 14.24 -3.56
N PRO A 106 -5.75 12.95 -3.20
CA PRO A 106 -4.86 11.96 -3.77
C PRO A 106 -4.96 12.06 -5.29
N GLN A 107 -3.83 12.06 -5.98
CA GLN A 107 -3.78 11.74 -7.40
C GLN A 107 -4.09 10.25 -7.54
N GLY A 108 -5.36 9.93 -7.35
CA GLY A 108 -5.94 8.61 -7.34
C GLY A 108 -7.41 8.81 -7.64
N LYS A 109 -7.96 7.97 -8.55
CA LYS A 109 -9.34 8.05 -9.02
C LYS A 109 -10.28 8.43 -7.86
N PRO A 110 -11.16 9.44 -8.03
CA PRO A 110 -11.98 9.92 -6.92
C PRO A 110 -12.77 8.75 -6.34
N PRO A 111 -12.87 8.64 -4.99
CA PRO A 111 -13.76 7.66 -4.37
C PRO A 111 -15.15 7.88 -4.96
N TYR A 112 -15.85 6.79 -5.31
CA TYR A 112 -17.24 6.84 -5.74
C TYR A 112 -18.04 7.53 -4.62
N GLN A 113 -18.35 8.81 -4.83
CA GLN A 113 -19.27 9.53 -3.96
C GLN A 113 -20.67 9.19 -4.43
N GLN A 114 -21.60 9.00 -3.50
CA GLN A 114 -23.01 8.84 -3.87
C GLN A 114 -23.63 10.21 -4.18
N PRO A 115 -24.53 10.29 -5.17
CA PRO A 115 -25.28 11.51 -5.44
C PRO A 115 -26.21 11.86 -4.26
N PRO A 116 -26.45 13.15 -3.98
CA PRO A 116 -27.46 13.57 -3.01
C PRO A 116 -28.82 12.92 -3.32
N GLY A 117 -29.44 12.30 -2.32
CA GLY A 117 -30.75 11.66 -2.49
C GLY A 117 -30.76 10.36 -3.32
N GLY A 118 -29.60 9.80 -3.67
CA GLY A 118 -29.52 8.54 -4.42
C GLY A 118 -29.95 8.65 -5.89
N GLU A 119 -30.07 9.86 -6.43
CA GLU A 119 -30.55 10.12 -7.80
C GLU A 119 -29.58 9.56 -8.86
N GLN A 120 -30.10 8.74 -9.77
CA GLN A 120 -29.36 8.20 -10.90
C GLN A 120 -29.74 8.92 -12.19
N ARG A 121 -28.75 9.17 -13.04
CA ARG A 121 -28.95 9.80 -14.35
C ARG A 121 -28.41 8.91 -15.46
N TYR A 122 -29.03 9.01 -16.62
CA TYR A 122 -28.71 8.18 -17.78
C TYR A 122 -28.26 9.05 -18.95
N CYS A 123 -27.33 8.52 -19.74
CA CYS A 123 -26.84 9.14 -20.98
C CYS A 123 -27.05 8.17 -22.17
N ARG A 124 -26.66 8.55 -23.39
CA ARG A 124 -26.84 7.69 -24.57
C ARG A 124 -26.18 6.31 -24.44
N HIS A 125 -25.12 6.22 -23.62
CA HIS A 125 -24.40 4.97 -23.33
C HIS A 125 -24.97 4.17 -22.18
N ALA A 126 -26.09 4.59 -21.59
CA ALA A 126 -26.65 3.94 -20.42
C ALA A 126 -27.06 2.48 -20.66
N ALA A 127 -27.49 2.16 -21.88
CA ALA A 127 -27.89 0.81 -22.25
C ALA A 127 -26.73 -0.19 -22.19
N GLU A 128 -25.50 0.25 -22.47
CA GLU A 128 -24.32 -0.61 -22.55
C GLU A 128 -23.39 -0.47 -21.34
N LEU A 129 -23.26 0.74 -20.78
CA LEU A 129 -22.29 1.07 -19.74
C LEU A 129 -22.93 1.36 -18.37
N GLY A 130 -24.25 1.37 -18.28
CA GLY A 130 -24.99 1.66 -17.05
C GLY A 130 -25.17 3.17 -16.76
N PRO A 131 -25.71 3.50 -15.57
CA PRO A 131 -26.00 4.89 -15.20
C PRO A 131 -24.72 5.74 -15.16
N MET A 132 -24.90 7.06 -15.29
CA MET A 132 -23.82 8.02 -15.17
C MET A 132 -23.21 7.98 -13.78
N VAL A 133 -21.88 8.13 -13.72
CA VAL A 133 -21.09 8.07 -12.49
C VAL A 133 -21.09 9.44 -11.82
N TRP A 134 -21.53 9.51 -10.57
CA TRP A 134 -21.42 10.72 -9.76
C TRP A 134 -19.97 11.00 -9.38
N ARG A 135 -19.56 12.26 -9.50
CA ARG A 135 -18.27 12.75 -8.99
C ARG A 135 -18.45 14.12 -8.37
N SER A 136 -17.81 14.33 -7.23
CA SER A 136 -17.73 15.62 -6.56
C SER A 136 -16.34 15.88 -5.98
N GLY A 137 -16.02 17.16 -5.79
CA GLY A 137 -14.74 17.56 -5.21
C GLY A 137 -14.46 19.04 -5.35
N ILE A 138 -13.20 19.39 -5.17
CA ILE A 138 -12.67 20.75 -5.38
C ILE A 138 -11.84 20.72 -6.66
N SER A 139 -12.13 21.62 -7.59
CA SER A 139 -11.36 21.79 -8.83
C SER A 139 -9.97 22.37 -8.54
N ASN A 140 -9.07 22.31 -9.53
CA ASN A 140 -7.74 22.94 -9.43
C ASN A 140 -7.81 24.47 -9.19
N ALA A 141 -8.94 25.10 -9.55
CA ALA A 141 -9.21 26.51 -9.30
C ALA A 141 -9.81 26.77 -7.90
N GLY A 142 -9.85 25.78 -7.02
CA GLY A 142 -10.41 25.88 -5.66
C GLY A 142 -11.95 25.89 -5.60
N LYS A 143 -12.65 25.81 -6.74
CA LYS A 143 -14.12 25.83 -6.77
C LYS A 143 -14.70 24.43 -6.57
N PRO A 144 -15.72 24.25 -5.70
CA PRO A 144 -16.39 22.96 -5.58
C PRO A 144 -17.13 22.61 -6.86
N TYR A 145 -17.11 21.34 -7.23
CA TYR A 145 -17.86 20.78 -8.36
C TYR A 145 -18.55 19.49 -7.94
N ALA A 146 -19.69 19.21 -8.57
CA ALA A 146 -20.48 18.01 -8.36
C ALA A 146 -21.32 17.74 -9.62
N GLY A 147 -21.35 16.51 -10.12
CA GLY A 147 -22.15 16.16 -11.29
C GLY A 147 -22.10 14.70 -11.67
N TRP A 148 -22.96 14.32 -12.61
CA TRP A 148 -23.00 13.00 -13.23
C TRP A 148 -22.18 13.00 -14.52
N TYR A 149 -21.29 12.02 -14.64
CA TYR A 149 -20.33 11.88 -15.74
C TYR A 149 -20.57 10.59 -16.51
N CYS A 150 -20.39 10.64 -17.84
CA CYS A 150 -20.49 9.45 -18.68
C CYS A 150 -19.43 8.41 -18.29
N PRO A 151 -19.79 7.12 -18.15
CA PRO A 151 -18.84 6.05 -17.83
C PRO A 151 -17.92 5.65 -19.00
N SER A 152 -18.16 6.17 -20.22
CA SER A 152 -17.33 5.85 -21.39
C SER A 152 -15.86 6.18 -21.14
N ARG A 153 -14.98 5.24 -21.50
CA ARG A 153 -13.52 5.40 -21.38
C ARG A 153 -12.96 6.31 -22.46
N ASP A 154 -13.62 6.38 -23.62
CA ASP A 154 -13.18 7.24 -24.71
C ASP A 154 -13.67 8.67 -24.51
N ARG A 155 -12.73 9.62 -24.46
CA ARG A 155 -13.02 11.03 -24.22
C ARG A 155 -13.73 11.69 -25.40
N SER A 156 -13.51 11.24 -26.63
CA SER A 156 -14.23 11.76 -27.81
C SER A 156 -15.71 11.37 -27.80
N ASP A 157 -16.03 10.25 -27.18
CA ASP A 157 -17.39 9.70 -27.15
C ASP A 157 -18.16 10.08 -25.87
N GLN A 158 -17.51 10.68 -24.86
CA GLN A 158 -18.16 11.03 -23.60
C GLN A 158 -19.30 12.04 -23.78
N CYS A 159 -20.47 11.72 -23.20
CA CYS A 159 -21.58 12.66 -23.10
C CYS A 159 -21.24 13.86 -22.20
N ARG A 160 -21.90 15.01 -22.45
CA ARG A 160 -21.78 16.20 -21.59
C ARG A 160 -22.19 15.86 -20.14
N PRO A 161 -21.47 16.34 -19.12
CA PRO A 161 -21.85 16.14 -17.73
C PRO A 161 -23.20 16.78 -17.41
N GLN A 162 -23.95 16.13 -16.52
CA GLN A 162 -25.17 16.70 -15.96
C GLN A 162 -24.88 17.21 -14.54
N TYR A 163 -25.38 18.38 -14.19
CA TYR A 163 -25.14 19.01 -12.89
C TYR A 163 -26.43 19.02 -12.06
N PRO A 164 -26.34 18.94 -10.72
CA PRO A 164 -27.51 19.08 -9.87
C PRO A 164 -28.12 20.47 -10.06
N THR A 165 -29.46 20.53 -10.11
CA THR A 165 -30.19 21.80 -10.02
C THR A 165 -29.91 22.43 -8.66
N LYS A 166 -29.70 23.76 -8.66
CA LYS A 166 -29.52 24.53 -7.42
C LYS A 166 -30.79 24.56 -6.59
#